data_AF-A0A2B4SD29-F1
#
_entry.id   AF-A0A2B4SD29-F1
#
_cell.length_a   1.000
_cell.length_b   1.000
_cell.length_c   1.000
_cell.angle_alpha   90.00
_cell.angle_beta   90.00
_cell.angle_gamma   90.00
#
_symmetry.space_group_name_H-M   'P 1'
#
loop_
_entity.id
_entity.type
_entity.pdbx_description
1 polymer ?
#
loop_
_entity_poly.entity_id
_entity_poly.type
_entity_poly.pdbx_seq_one_letter_code
_entity_poly.pdbx_strand_id
1 'polypeptide(L)'
;MKVQVTVFLLLFFIANHQVSSLECNACSSSTSWDDCKSSQVKCRSQENQCIQVYFKYGGREIFSKDCAPESSCESSKNPICAEVAGSDFTCDITCCNDKDNCNAGSVFSFSGFLFLACASASLMFSVEF
;
A
#
# COMPACT_ATOMS: atom_id res chain seq x y z
N MET A 1 25.09 -10.25 39.66
CA MET A 1 24.05 -9.24 39.39
C MET A 1 23.98 -8.82 37.91
N LYS A 2 25.06 -8.37 37.27
CA LYS A 2 25.08 -7.99 35.83
C LYS A 2 24.58 -9.09 34.88
N VAL A 3 25.05 -10.32 35.04
CA VAL A 3 24.64 -11.48 34.21
C VAL A 3 23.14 -11.79 34.33
N GLN A 4 22.58 -11.72 35.54
CA GLN A 4 21.15 -11.92 35.76
C GLN A 4 20.31 -10.85 35.05
N VAL A 5 20.73 -9.57 35.13
CA VAL A 5 20.03 -8.46 34.46
C VAL A 5 20.04 -8.62 32.94
N THR A 6 21.16 -9.05 32.36
CA THR A 6 21.25 -9.31 30.91
C THR A 6 20.35 -10.46 30.46
N VAL A 7 20.24 -11.54 31.26
CA VAL A 7 19.37 -12.69 30.96
C VAL A 7 17.89 -12.28 31.04
N PHE A 8 17.49 -11.51 32.05
CA PHE A 8 16.11 -11.02 32.18
C PHE A 8 15.70 -10.10 31.02
N LEU A 9 16.61 -9.23 30.55
CA LEU A 9 16.36 -8.38 29.39
C LEU A 9 16.13 -9.19 28.11
N LEU A 10 16.98 -10.19 27.84
CA LEU A 10 16.84 -11.06 26.67
C LEU A 10 15.51 -11.84 26.68
N LEU A 11 15.10 -12.39 27.84
CA LEU A 11 13.82 -13.09 27.98
C LEU A 11 12.61 -12.17 27.72
N PHE A 12 12.70 -10.90 28.10
CA PHE A 12 11.65 -9.91 27.84
C PHE A 12 11.51 -9.59 26.35
N PHE A 13 12.61 -9.52 25.59
CA PHE A 13 12.55 -9.30 24.13
C PHE A 13 11.93 -10.48 23.36
N ILE A 14 12.20 -11.72 23.79
CA ILE A 14 11.66 -12.93 23.15
C ILE A 14 10.15 -13.06 23.42
N ALA A 15 9.68 -12.65 24.61
CA ALA A 15 8.27 -12.74 25.01
C ALA A 15 7.34 -11.74 24.30
N ASN A 16 7.87 -10.72 23.63
CA ASN A 16 7.09 -9.65 23.00
C ASN A 16 7.04 -9.74 21.46
N HIS A 17 7.43 -10.86 20.86
CA HIS A 17 7.20 -11.09 19.43
C HIS A 17 5.72 -11.40 19.17
N GLN A 18 4.89 -10.35 19.09
CA GLN A 18 3.56 -10.45 18.52
C GLN A 18 3.69 -10.48 17.00
N VAL A 19 3.61 -11.68 16.42
CA VAL A 19 3.41 -11.83 14.97
C VAL A 19 1.92 -11.57 14.72
N SER A 20 1.55 -10.29 14.59
CA SER A 20 0.21 -9.94 14.08
C SER A 20 0.19 -10.19 12.58
N SER A 21 -0.87 -10.85 12.09
CA SER A 21 -1.14 -10.92 10.65
C SER A 21 -1.55 -9.53 10.19
N LEU A 22 -0.94 -9.07 9.07
CA LEU A 22 -1.23 -7.78 8.44
C LEU A 22 -2.73 -7.68 8.10
N GLU A 23 -3.33 -6.53 8.33
CA GLU A 23 -4.69 -6.23 7.89
C GLU A 23 -4.66 -5.23 6.73
N CYS A 24 -5.53 -5.40 5.73
CA CYS A 24 -5.61 -4.52 4.56
C CYS A 24 -7.05 -4.15 4.22
N ASN A 25 -7.23 -3.06 3.48
CA ASN A 25 -8.50 -2.74 2.86
C ASN A 25 -8.69 -3.61 1.61
N ALA A 26 -9.88 -4.19 1.45
CA ALA A 26 -10.29 -4.93 0.28
C ALA A 26 -11.54 -4.33 -0.37
N CYS A 27 -11.50 -4.17 -1.69
CA CYS A 27 -12.67 -3.76 -2.50
C CYS A 27 -12.41 -4.03 -3.98
N SER A 28 -13.49 -4.00 -4.77
CA SER A 28 -13.41 -3.98 -6.23
C SER A 28 -14.50 -3.08 -6.80
N SER A 29 -14.17 -2.31 -7.84
CA SER A 29 -15.07 -1.39 -8.54
C SER A 29 -14.69 -1.29 -10.01
N SER A 30 -15.65 -1.02 -10.89
CA SER A 30 -15.43 -0.76 -12.31
C SER A 30 -15.68 0.69 -12.73
N THR A 31 -15.92 1.59 -11.77
CA THR A 31 -16.20 3.01 -12.04
C THR A 31 -15.15 3.95 -11.47
N SER A 32 -14.76 3.79 -10.21
CA SER A 32 -13.83 4.69 -9.53
C SER A 32 -13.27 4.10 -8.22
N TRP A 33 -12.22 4.72 -7.69
CA TRP A 33 -11.72 4.46 -6.33
C TRP A 33 -12.74 4.83 -5.23
N ASP A 34 -13.52 5.89 -5.44
CA ASP A 34 -14.56 6.33 -4.48
C ASP A 34 -15.71 5.31 -4.38
N ASP A 35 -16.02 4.65 -5.50
CA ASP A 35 -17.01 3.55 -5.54
C ASP A 35 -16.44 2.23 -5.01
N CYS A 36 -15.11 2.13 -4.80
CA CYS A 36 -14.44 0.97 -4.24
C CYS A 36 -14.62 0.93 -2.71
N LYS A 37 -15.85 0.62 -2.28
CA LYS A 37 -16.24 0.57 -0.87
C LYS A 37 -15.46 -0.51 -0.13
N SER A 38 -14.45 -0.07 0.62
CA SER A 38 -13.49 -0.93 1.29
C SER A 38 -14.03 -1.57 2.56
N SER A 39 -13.68 -2.84 2.76
CA SER A 39 -13.78 -3.55 4.03
C SER A 39 -12.41 -4.01 4.49
N GLN A 40 -12.17 -4.05 5.80
CA GLN A 40 -10.92 -4.55 6.35
C GLN A 40 -10.87 -6.08 6.33
N VAL A 41 -9.75 -6.64 5.91
CA VAL A 41 -9.50 -8.08 5.85
C VAL A 41 -8.14 -8.43 6.44
N LYS A 42 -8.06 -9.54 7.18
CA LYS A 42 -6.79 -10.07 7.67
C LYS A 42 -6.11 -10.89 6.59
N CYS A 43 -4.85 -10.59 6.32
CA CYS A 43 -4.10 -11.26 5.30
C CYS A 43 -3.62 -12.64 5.74
N ARG A 44 -3.57 -13.59 4.80
CA ARG A 44 -3.02 -14.92 5.07
C ARG A 44 -1.49 -14.83 5.17
N SER A 45 -0.87 -15.86 5.74
CA SER A 45 0.58 -15.89 5.97
C SER A 45 1.45 -15.68 4.72
N GLN A 46 0.91 -15.94 3.52
CA GLN A 46 1.61 -15.77 2.24
C GLN A 46 1.29 -14.44 1.54
N GLU A 47 0.33 -13.67 2.07
CA GLU A 47 -0.14 -12.42 1.49
C GLU A 47 0.35 -11.25 2.35
N ASN A 48 1.67 -11.03 2.33
CA ASN A 48 2.36 -10.11 3.22
C ASN A 48 2.37 -8.64 2.74
N GLN A 49 1.52 -8.28 1.78
CA GLN A 49 1.38 -6.93 1.23
C GLN A 49 -0.09 -6.52 1.17
N CYS A 50 -0.37 -5.26 1.45
CA CYS A 50 -1.59 -4.62 0.95
C CYS A 50 -1.34 -4.12 -0.47
N ILE A 51 -2.20 -4.50 -1.40
CA ILE A 51 -2.11 -4.12 -2.81
C ILE A 51 -3.25 -3.16 -3.19
N GLN A 52 -2.95 -2.29 -4.16
CA GLN A 52 -3.91 -1.55 -4.97
C GLN A 52 -3.59 -1.79 -6.44
N VAL A 53 -4.61 -2.12 -7.23
CA VAL A 53 -4.47 -2.31 -8.68
C VAL A 53 -5.51 -1.43 -9.38
N TYR A 54 -5.03 -0.55 -10.26
CA TYR A 54 -5.86 0.07 -11.28
C TYR A 54 -5.51 -0.57 -12.63
N PHE A 55 -6.50 -1.12 -13.32
CA PHE A 55 -6.34 -1.74 -14.62
C PHE A 55 -7.34 -1.15 -15.60
N LYS A 56 -6.87 -0.82 -16.81
CA LYS A 56 -7.71 -0.32 -17.90
C LYS A 56 -7.38 -1.05 -19.20
N TYR A 57 -8.39 -1.62 -19.84
CA TYR A 57 -8.27 -2.23 -21.16
C TYR A 57 -9.59 -2.19 -21.92
N GLY A 58 -9.56 -1.76 -23.20
CA GLY A 58 -10.73 -1.78 -24.08
C GLY A 58 -11.93 -0.99 -23.54
N GLY A 59 -11.68 0.15 -22.89
CA GLY A 59 -12.71 0.98 -22.26
C GLY A 59 -13.30 0.43 -20.96
N ARG A 60 -12.80 -0.71 -20.48
CA ARG A 60 -13.13 -1.24 -19.15
C ARG A 60 -12.04 -0.86 -18.16
N GLU A 61 -12.45 -0.50 -16.96
CA GLU A 61 -11.58 -0.13 -15.86
C GLU A 61 -11.89 -1.02 -14.65
N ILE A 62 -10.87 -1.32 -13.86
CA ILE A 62 -10.94 -2.07 -12.61
C ILE A 62 -10.12 -1.31 -11.57
N PHE A 63 -10.73 -1.06 -10.43
CA PHE A 63 -10.13 -0.50 -9.23
C PHE A 63 -10.23 -1.57 -8.16
N SER A 64 -9.09 -2.05 -7.64
CA SER A 64 -9.07 -3.15 -6.68
C SER A 64 -8.09 -2.89 -5.54
N LYS A 65 -8.46 -3.33 -4.35
CA LYS A 65 -7.59 -3.40 -3.18
C LYS A 65 -7.70 -4.79 -2.57
N ASP A 66 -6.61 -5.35 -2.07
CA ASP A 66 -6.62 -6.64 -1.36
C ASP A 66 -5.33 -6.87 -0.56
N CYS A 67 -5.23 -8.04 0.07
CA CYS A 67 -3.99 -8.68 0.46
C CYS A 67 -3.35 -9.40 -0.73
N ALA A 68 -2.03 -9.37 -0.86
CA ALA A 68 -1.32 -10.05 -1.93
C ALA A 68 0.08 -10.53 -1.49
N PRO A 69 0.65 -11.54 -2.16
CA PRO A 69 2.07 -11.85 -2.00
C PRO A 69 2.93 -10.74 -2.62
N GLU A 70 4.14 -10.55 -2.10
CA GLU A 70 5.13 -9.60 -2.63
C GLU A 70 5.36 -9.73 -4.14
N SER A 71 5.29 -10.95 -4.68
CA SER A 71 5.43 -11.18 -6.12
C SER A 71 4.36 -10.50 -6.97
N SER A 72 3.17 -10.24 -6.43
CA SER A 72 2.08 -9.56 -7.15
C SER A 72 2.27 -8.05 -7.23
N CYS A 73 3.28 -7.49 -6.57
CA CYS A 73 3.64 -6.08 -6.66
C CYS A 73 4.41 -5.74 -7.95
N GLU A 74 4.91 -6.77 -8.65
CA GLU A 74 5.53 -6.62 -9.96
C GLU A 74 4.47 -6.80 -11.06
N SER A 75 4.29 -5.81 -11.94
CA SER A 75 3.26 -5.85 -12.99
C SER A 75 3.35 -7.06 -13.92
N SER A 76 4.57 -7.58 -14.17
CA SER A 76 4.80 -8.77 -15.00
C SER A 76 4.38 -10.09 -14.35
N LYS A 77 4.25 -10.11 -13.02
CA LYS A 77 3.88 -11.28 -12.21
C LYS A 77 2.46 -11.16 -11.64
N ASN A 78 1.86 -9.98 -11.70
CA ASN A 78 0.51 -9.75 -11.23
C ASN A 78 -0.51 -10.40 -12.20
N PRO A 79 -1.39 -11.28 -11.74
CA PRO A 79 -2.32 -12.00 -12.62
C PRO A 79 -3.30 -11.09 -13.36
N ILE A 80 -3.62 -9.90 -12.83
CA ILE A 80 -4.49 -8.91 -13.48
C ILE A 80 -3.73 -8.21 -14.61
N CYS A 81 -2.42 -8.01 -14.46
CA CYS A 81 -1.62 -7.18 -15.35
C CYS A 81 -0.73 -7.97 -16.32
N ALA A 82 -0.51 -9.25 -16.04
CA ALA A 82 0.33 -10.12 -16.86
C ALA A 82 -0.30 -10.46 -18.24
N GLU A 83 -1.53 -10.01 -18.53
CA GLU A 83 -2.33 -10.58 -19.63
C GLU A 83 -2.72 -9.63 -20.77
N VAL A 84 -1.93 -8.61 -21.12
CA VAL A 84 -2.24 -7.83 -22.34
C VAL A 84 -1.02 -7.62 -23.24
N ALA A 85 -0.89 -8.47 -24.25
CA ALA A 85 -0.11 -8.17 -25.45
C ALA A 85 -0.91 -7.19 -26.33
N GLY A 86 -0.60 -5.90 -26.24
CA GLY A 86 -1.24 -4.85 -27.04
C GLY A 86 -0.96 -3.46 -26.49
N SER A 87 -1.01 -2.44 -27.35
CA SER A 87 -0.50 -1.10 -27.04
C SER A 87 -1.39 -0.24 -26.13
N ASP A 88 -2.63 -0.67 -25.85
CA ASP A 88 -3.65 0.15 -25.17
C ASP A 88 -4.17 -0.50 -23.87
N PHE A 89 -3.27 -0.77 -22.93
CA PHE A 89 -3.65 -1.08 -21.55
C PHE A 89 -2.89 -0.20 -20.54
N THR A 90 -3.53 0.05 -19.41
CA THR A 90 -2.90 0.67 -18.24
C THR A 90 -2.99 -0.32 -17.09
N CYS A 91 -1.87 -0.55 -16.39
CA CYS A 91 -1.86 -1.25 -15.13
C CYS A 91 -0.96 -0.50 -14.15
N ASP A 92 -1.57 0.07 -13.12
CA ASP A 92 -0.88 0.72 -12.02
C ASP A 92 -1.02 -0.16 -10.77
N ILE A 93 0.10 -0.57 -10.19
CA ILE A 93 0.16 -1.37 -8.97
C ILE A 93 0.86 -0.56 -7.89
N THR A 94 0.24 -0.50 -6.71
CA THR A 94 0.87 0.04 -5.49
C THR A 94 0.80 -1.01 -4.39
N CYS A 95 1.91 -1.22 -3.69
CA CYS A 95 1.99 -2.12 -2.55
C CYS A 95 2.56 -1.42 -1.32
N CYS A 96 2.16 -1.89 -0.14
CA CYS A 96 2.72 -1.46 1.14
C CYS A 96 2.53 -2.55 2.21
N ASN A 97 3.39 -2.56 3.21
CA ASN A 97 3.34 -3.48 4.35
C ASN A 97 3.88 -2.87 5.65
N ASP A 98 4.03 -1.54 5.69
CA ASP A 98 4.60 -0.80 6.83
C ASP A 98 3.66 -0.78 8.05
N LYS A 99 2.34 -0.91 7.81
CA LYS A 99 1.29 -0.92 8.83
C LYS A 99 0.00 -1.52 8.29
N ASP A 100 -0.89 -1.89 9.20
CA ASP A 100 -2.26 -2.27 8.85
C ASP A 100 -2.96 -1.17 8.07
N ASN A 101 -3.73 -1.58 7.07
CA ASN A 101 -4.57 -0.73 6.24
C ASN A 101 -3.79 0.39 5.53
N CYS A 102 -2.49 0.21 5.26
CA CYS A 102 -1.66 1.18 4.55
C CYS A 102 -2.20 1.54 3.15
N ASN A 103 -3.04 0.67 2.56
CA ASN A 103 -3.74 0.88 1.29
C ASN A 103 -5.10 1.60 1.43
N ALA A 104 -5.35 2.37 2.50
CA ALA A 104 -6.62 3.08 2.69
C ALA A 104 -6.84 4.21 1.66
N GLY A 105 -5.80 4.92 1.24
CA GLY A 105 -5.91 6.02 0.26
C GLY A 105 -6.19 5.55 -1.17
N SER A 106 -6.58 6.46 -2.06
CA SER A 106 -6.38 6.28 -3.51
C SER A 106 -5.00 6.85 -3.82
N VAL A 107 -4.00 6.01 -4.07
CA VAL A 107 -2.62 6.49 -4.22
C VAL A 107 -2.48 7.13 -5.60
N PHE A 108 -2.86 8.41 -5.72
CA PHE A 108 -2.12 9.29 -6.61
C PHE A 108 -0.73 9.38 -5.99
N SER A 109 0.27 8.83 -6.66
CA SER A 109 1.67 8.96 -6.27
C SER A 109 2.11 10.42 -6.40
N PHE A 110 1.65 11.27 -5.48
CA PHE A 110 2.15 12.64 -5.35
C PHE A 110 3.55 12.55 -4.80
N SER A 111 4.53 12.79 -5.68
CA SER A 111 5.91 12.94 -5.27
C SER A 111 6.00 14.00 -4.17
N GLY A 112 6.59 13.66 -3.01
CA GLY A 112 6.70 14.56 -1.86
C GLY A 112 7.34 15.92 -2.17
N PHE A 113 8.05 16.03 -3.29
CA PHE A 113 8.58 17.29 -3.82
C PHE A 113 7.50 18.34 -4.13
N LEU A 114 6.27 17.94 -4.50
CA LEU A 114 5.16 18.87 -4.77
C LEU A 114 4.67 19.58 -3.49
N PHE A 115 4.65 18.88 -2.36
CA PHE A 115 4.26 19.48 -1.07
C PHE A 115 5.31 20.47 -0.56
N LEU A 116 6.61 20.19 -0.78
CA LEU A 116 7.71 21.11 -0.45
C LEU A 116 7.68 22.40 -1.29
N ALA A 117 7.30 22.31 -2.57
CA ALA A 117 7.19 23.49 -3.44
C ALA A 117 6.02 24.42 -3.05
N CYS A 118 4.91 23.87 -2.56
CA CYS A 118 3.78 24.68 -2.10
C CYS A 118 4.08 25.43 -0.78
N ALA A 119 4.83 24.79 0.12
CA ALA A 119 5.27 25.40 1.36
C ALA A 119 6.27 26.56 1.15
N SER A 120 7.19 26.43 0.19
CA SER A 120 8.16 27.50 -0.12
C SER A 120 7.52 28.70 -0.80
N ALA A 121 6.53 28.49 -1.68
CA ALA A 121 5.76 29.58 -2.28
C ALA A 121 4.99 30.38 -1.22
N SER A 122 4.35 29.69 -0.26
CA SER A 122 3.58 30.34 0.82
C SER A 122 4.44 31.25 1.69
N LEU A 123 5.69 30.86 1.97
CA LEU A 123 6.63 31.67 2.74
C LEU A 123 7.11 32.92 1.97
N MET A 124 7.17 32.87 0.64
CA MET A 124 7.51 34.05 -0.17
C MET A 124 6.36 35.08 -0.17
N PHE A 125 5.10 34.64 -0.14
CA PHE A 125 3.93 35.53 -0.08
C PHE A 125 3.68 36.15 1.30
N SER A 126 4.14 35.52 2.38
CA SER A 126 4.02 36.06 3.75
C SER A 126 5.13 37.04 4.16
N VAL A 127 6.10 37.33 3.28
CA VAL A 127 7.20 38.28 3.53
C VAL A 127 6.90 39.66 2.90
N GLU A 128 5.83 39.80 2.12
CA GLU A 128 5.43 41.07 1.48
C GLU A 128 4.24 41.80 2.17
N PHE A 129 3.98 41.53 3.46
CA PHE A 129 3.06 42.33 4.29
C PHE A 129 3.70 42.77 5.60
#